data_AF-A0A9Q5C0Y2-F1
#
_entry.id   AF-A0A9Q5C0Y2-F1
#
_cell.length_a   1.000
_cell.length_b   1.000
_cell.length_c   1.000
_cell.angle_alpha   90.00
_cell.angle_beta   90.00
_cell.angle_gamma   90.00
#
_symmetry.space_group_name_H-M   'P 1'
#
loop_
_entity.id
_entity.type
_entity.pdbx_description
1 polymer ?
#
loop_
_entity_poly.entity_id
_entity_poly.type
_entity_poly.pdbx_seq_one_letter_code
_entity_poly.pdbx_strand_id
1 'polypeptide(L)'
;MILAGLLLAGSLLTINGQASTVQAKSYGKAVTKIAGNGNYAIYHNVSSKGPSGKFTSTKYFKHGQIQSKESRSTKKGGKIIVDGRNVGWVSEKFFARNQISVANEVSLVKNSSYSFPTRDAINYATDAHGTAINPNKVHVSRKYVSTNPGKVTYSYGKAKAEVDIDVHDGDMTSPSVTPKKDFKTTSTWNGGSKGSSRNWNSAHGYRSETTSNTFKSNGLTLRTRLFQPRFLSLGYGQAGDAMGQAGDAMGQVGVIPEGMTVNNGIFTTSLFTSNNSQYGNLVSYNLNALKSKYAAQNLTTMKWSTFKSYAKNIKVSPYIKLGHGQSLGSSSNYI
;
A
#
# COMPACT_ATOMS: atom_id res chain seq x y z
N MET A 1 -20.75 -2.53 -85.22
CA MET A 1 -21.39 -2.04 -83.97
C MET A 1 -21.13 -3.10 -82.92
N ILE A 2 -20.42 -2.89 -81.80
CA ILE A 2 -20.47 -1.86 -80.75
C ILE A 2 -19.03 -1.72 -80.21
N LEU A 3 -18.35 -0.58 -80.39
CA LEU A 3 -18.14 0.54 -79.45
C LEU A 3 -17.60 0.20 -78.03
N ALA A 4 -16.50 0.88 -77.71
CA ALA A 4 -15.75 0.86 -76.46
C ALA A 4 -16.49 1.47 -75.25
N GLY A 5 -15.99 1.17 -74.05
CA GLY A 5 -16.35 1.85 -72.81
C GLY A 5 -15.54 1.38 -71.60
N LEU A 6 -14.35 1.95 -71.42
CA LEU A 6 -13.61 1.93 -70.15
C LEU A 6 -14.39 2.72 -69.11
N LEU A 7 -14.78 2.08 -67.99
CA LEU A 7 -15.33 2.75 -66.82
C LEU A 7 -14.29 2.72 -65.70
N LEU A 8 -13.70 3.89 -65.45
CA LEU A 8 -13.00 4.21 -64.22
C LEU A 8 -13.98 4.13 -63.03
N ALA A 9 -13.71 3.24 -62.09
CA ALA A 9 -14.29 3.30 -60.75
C ALA A 9 -13.19 3.66 -59.75
N GLY A 10 -13.01 4.97 -59.54
CA GLY A 10 -12.28 5.49 -58.40
C GLY A 10 -13.11 5.28 -57.14
N SER A 11 -12.66 4.38 -56.27
CA SER A 11 -13.20 4.22 -54.92
C SER A 11 -12.18 4.79 -53.95
N LEU A 12 -12.54 5.93 -53.35
CA LEU A 12 -11.79 6.62 -52.31
C LEU A 12 -11.24 5.65 -51.27
N LEU A 13 -9.93 5.69 -51.06
CA LEU A 13 -9.30 5.23 -49.83
C LEU A 13 -9.80 6.12 -48.69
N THR A 14 -10.94 5.78 -48.09
CA THR A 14 -11.29 6.28 -46.77
C THR A 14 -10.26 5.73 -45.80
N ILE A 15 -9.24 6.54 -45.49
CA ILE A 15 -8.34 6.31 -44.37
C ILE A 15 -9.18 6.50 -43.11
N ASN A 16 -9.96 5.49 -42.75
CA ASN A 16 -10.55 5.40 -41.42
C ASN A 16 -9.37 5.27 -40.45
N GLY A 17 -9.00 6.39 -39.85
CA GLY A 17 -8.07 6.47 -38.74
C GLY A 17 -8.67 5.81 -37.49
N GLN A 18 -8.97 4.52 -37.56
CA GLN A 18 -9.12 3.70 -36.37
C GLN A 18 -7.73 3.62 -35.75
N ALA A 19 -7.52 4.43 -34.70
CA ALA A 19 -6.38 4.28 -33.83
C ALA A 19 -6.33 2.81 -33.38
N SER A 20 -5.35 2.05 -33.87
CA SER A 20 -5.18 0.64 -33.56
C SER A 20 -5.04 0.51 -32.04
N THR A 21 -6.13 0.10 -31.38
CA THR A 21 -6.16 -0.04 -29.94
C THR A 21 -5.32 -1.25 -29.57
N VAL A 22 -4.13 -1.02 -29.04
CA VAL A 22 -3.33 -2.09 -28.44
C VAL A 22 -4.16 -2.71 -27.32
N GLN A 23 -4.43 -4.01 -27.38
CA GLN A 23 -5.12 -4.68 -26.29
C GLN A 23 -4.24 -4.70 -25.05
N ALA A 24 -4.80 -4.27 -23.91
CA ALA A 24 -4.12 -4.38 -22.64
C ALA A 24 -4.16 -5.83 -22.16
N LYS A 25 -3.05 -6.34 -21.62
CA LYS A 25 -3.07 -7.55 -20.82
C LYS A 25 -3.73 -7.20 -19.48
N SER A 26 -4.89 -7.77 -19.25
CA SER A 26 -5.61 -7.65 -17.99
C SER A 26 -5.12 -8.69 -17.00
N TYR A 27 -5.01 -8.31 -15.74
CA TYR A 27 -4.80 -9.26 -14.66
C TYR A 27 -6.16 -9.77 -14.17
N GLY A 28 -6.29 -11.07 -13.90
CA GLY A 28 -7.50 -11.63 -13.29
C GLY A 28 -7.80 -11.05 -11.91
N LYS A 29 -6.75 -10.57 -11.22
CA LYS A 29 -6.82 -9.82 -9.96
C LYS A 29 -5.87 -8.62 -10.00
N ALA A 30 -6.19 -7.58 -9.24
CA ALA A 30 -5.33 -6.42 -9.08
C ALA A 30 -4.03 -6.85 -8.39
N VAL A 31 -2.91 -6.38 -8.92
CA VAL A 31 -1.59 -6.66 -8.34
C VAL A 31 -1.02 -5.43 -7.65
N THR A 32 -0.40 -5.60 -6.49
CA THR A 32 0.31 -4.51 -5.80
C THR A 32 1.62 -4.19 -6.51
N LYS A 33 1.90 -2.90 -6.72
CA LYS A 33 3.12 -2.40 -7.33
C LYS A 33 3.92 -1.61 -6.31
N ILE A 34 5.24 -1.77 -6.31
CA ILE A 34 6.14 -0.95 -5.48
C ILE A 34 6.75 0.14 -6.35
N ALA A 35 6.64 1.40 -5.93
CA ALA A 35 7.29 2.51 -6.60
C ALA A 35 8.81 2.45 -6.43
N GLY A 36 9.54 2.76 -7.50
CA GLY A 36 10.95 3.09 -7.44
C GLY A 36 11.17 4.57 -7.15
N ASN A 37 12.42 5.02 -7.25
CA ASN A 37 12.81 6.39 -6.86
C ASN A 37 12.53 7.46 -7.94
N GLY A 38 12.28 7.04 -9.18
CA GLY A 38 12.13 7.96 -10.31
C GLY A 38 10.77 8.64 -10.41
N ASN A 39 10.76 9.87 -10.94
CA ASN A 39 9.55 10.62 -11.24
C ASN A 39 9.21 10.50 -12.73
N TYR A 40 8.01 10.01 -13.04
CA TYR A 40 7.56 9.77 -14.41
C TYR A 40 6.28 10.54 -14.68
N ALA A 41 6.01 10.79 -15.96
CA ALA A 41 4.74 11.36 -16.41
C ALA A 41 3.64 10.30 -16.32
N ILE A 42 2.41 10.77 -16.05
CA ILE A 42 1.20 9.95 -16.08
C ILE A 42 0.28 10.49 -17.17
N TYR A 43 -0.30 9.57 -17.92
CA TYR A 43 -1.06 9.82 -19.14
C TYR A 43 -2.47 9.26 -19.05
N HIS A 44 -3.43 9.94 -19.69
CA HIS A 44 -4.80 9.44 -19.79
C HIS A 44 -4.88 8.17 -20.64
N ASN A 45 -4.13 8.13 -21.75
CA ASN A 45 -4.25 7.09 -22.77
C ASN A 45 -2.89 6.55 -23.21
N VAL A 46 -2.89 5.32 -23.71
CA VAL A 46 -1.74 4.68 -24.37
C VAL A 46 -2.25 3.93 -25.60
N SER A 47 -1.70 4.21 -26.78
CA SER A 47 -1.98 3.50 -28.03
C SER A 47 -0.72 2.84 -28.61
N SER A 48 -0.82 2.25 -29.80
CA SER A 48 0.33 1.75 -30.56
C SER A 48 1.34 2.87 -30.86
N LYS A 49 0.85 4.09 -31.10
CA LYS A 49 1.67 5.29 -31.34
C LYS A 49 2.33 5.80 -30.06
N GLY A 50 1.77 5.49 -28.89
CA GLY A 50 2.36 5.78 -27.58
C GLY A 50 1.42 6.42 -26.58
N PRO A 51 1.95 6.89 -25.43
CA PRO A 51 1.16 7.60 -24.44
C PRO A 51 0.74 8.99 -24.94
N SER A 52 -0.47 9.41 -24.60
CA SER A 52 -1.00 10.74 -24.93
C SER A 52 -1.83 11.33 -23.79
N GLY A 53 -1.98 12.65 -23.78
CA GLY A 53 -2.70 13.37 -22.71
C GLY A 53 -1.97 13.27 -21.37
N LYS A 54 -0.71 13.73 -21.32
CA LYS A 54 0.02 13.92 -20.05
C LYS A 54 -0.75 14.92 -19.19
N PHE A 55 -1.01 14.58 -17.93
CA PHE A 55 -1.79 15.46 -17.05
C PHE A 55 -1.25 15.54 -15.61
N THR A 56 -0.32 14.66 -15.22
CA THR A 56 0.33 14.70 -13.91
C THR A 56 1.65 13.92 -13.89
N SER A 57 2.24 13.74 -12.71
CA SER A 57 3.46 12.98 -12.47
C SER A 57 3.33 12.05 -11.27
N THR A 58 4.10 10.95 -11.28
CA THR A 58 4.18 9.97 -10.19
C THR A 58 4.71 10.52 -8.87
N LYS A 59 5.37 11.68 -8.88
CA LYS A 59 5.92 12.31 -7.66
C LYS A 59 4.89 12.52 -6.54
N TYR A 60 3.61 12.66 -6.91
CA TYR A 60 2.50 12.86 -5.98
C TYR A 60 1.92 11.56 -5.40
N PHE A 61 2.34 10.40 -5.92
CA PHE A 61 1.67 9.12 -5.66
C PHE A 61 2.63 8.00 -5.24
N LYS A 62 3.95 8.23 -5.32
CA LYS A 62 4.98 7.21 -5.06
C LYS A 62 4.95 6.55 -3.67
N HIS A 63 4.29 7.16 -2.71
CA HIS A 63 4.17 6.63 -1.35
C HIS A 63 2.76 6.13 -1.02
N GLY A 64 1.79 6.28 -1.92
CA GLY A 64 0.46 5.69 -1.72
C GLY A 64 0.48 4.19 -1.97
N GLN A 65 -0.65 3.52 -1.72
CA GLN A 65 -0.81 2.12 -2.12
C GLN A 65 -1.06 2.07 -3.62
N ILE A 66 -0.16 1.42 -4.37
CA ILE A 66 -0.25 1.37 -5.83
C ILE A 66 -0.69 -0.02 -6.27
N GLN A 67 -1.75 -0.09 -7.06
CA GLN A 67 -2.27 -1.32 -7.65
C GLN A 67 -2.39 -1.19 -9.17
N SER A 68 -2.45 -2.33 -9.86
CA SER A 68 -2.69 -2.36 -11.30
C SER A 68 -3.57 -3.55 -11.70
N LYS A 69 -4.51 -3.31 -12.61
CA LYS A 69 -5.35 -4.35 -13.26
C LYS A 69 -5.03 -4.54 -14.75
N GLU A 70 -4.25 -3.63 -15.33
CA GLU A 70 -4.00 -3.61 -16.77
C GLU A 70 -2.54 -3.22 -17.07
N SER A 71 -1.94 -3.89 -18.05
CA SER A 71 -0.61 -3.55 -18.58
C SER A 71 -0.62 -3.54 -20.11
N ARG A 72 0.22 -2.71 -20.74
CA ARG A 72 0.37 -2.65 -22.20
C ARG A 72 1.83 -2.83 -22.61
N SER A 73 2.05 -3.73 -23.57
CA SER A 73 3.39 -4.10 -24.04
C SER A 73 4.06 -3.01 -24.86
N THR A 74 3.30 -2.22 -25.63
CA THR A 74 3.88 -1.36 -26.68
C THR A 74 4.82 -0.27 -26.17
N LYS A 75 4.79 0.08 -24.88
CA LYS A 75 5.80 0.95 -24.22
C LYS A 75 6.00 0.60 -22.73
N LYS A 76 6.04 -0.71 -22.38
CA LYS A 76 6.19 -1.27 -21.01
C LYS A 76 5.64 -0.33 -19.94
N GLY A 77 4.32 -0.29 -19.79
CA GLY A 77 3.64 0.60 -18.86
C GLY A 77 2.39 -0.04 -18.26
N GLY A 78 2.09 0.31 -17.01
CA GLY A 78 0.93 -0.18 -16.27
C GLY A 78 -0.09 0.93 -16.06
N LYS A 79 -1.38 0.59 -16.07
CA LYS A 79 -2.41 1.50 -15.57
C LYS A 79 -2.44 1.37 -14.05
N ILE A 80 -2.20 2.48 -13.37
CA ILE A 80 -2.11 2.53 -11.91
C ILE A 80 -3.40 3.02 -11.28
N ILE A 81 -3.71 2.38 -10.16
CA ILE A 81 -4.68 2.79 -9.16
C ILE A 81 -3.87 3.18 -7.93
N VAL A 82 -4.20 4.32 -7.31
CA VAL A 82 -3.51 4.81 -6.12
C VAL A 82 -4.55 5.10 -5.06
N ASP A 83 -4.36 4.52 -3.87
CA ASP A 83 -5.29 4.66 -2.75
C ASP A 83 -6.74 4.33 -3.14
N GLY A 84 -6.90 3.28 -3.96
CA GLY A 84 -8.19 2.83 -4.51
C GLY A 84 -8.74 3.65 -5.68
N ARG A 85 -8.11 4.76 -6.08
CA ARG A 85 -8.55 5.60 -7.19
C ARG A 85 -7.79 5.32 -8.49
N ASN A 86 -8.52 5.14 -9.59
CA ASN A 86 -7.91 5.11 -10.92
C ASN A 86 -7.14 6.41 -11.20
N VAL A 87 -5.85 6.29 -11.51
CA VAL A 87 -4.98 7.44 -11.81
C VAL A 87 -4.70 7.52 -13.29
N GLY A 88 -4.04 6.53 -13.90
CA GLY A 88 -3.71 6.58 -15.33
C GLY A 88 -2.56 5.67 -15.70
N TRP A 89 -2.01 5.87 -16.90
CA TRP A 89 -0.92 5.06 -17.43
C TRP A 89 0.44 5.65 -17.06
N VAL A 90 1.36 4.78 -16.65
CA VAL A 90 2.75 5.14 -16.32
C VAL A 90 3.71 4.14 -16.95
N SER A 91 4.93 4.59 -17.23
CA SER A 91 6.02 3.69 -17.61
C SER A 91 6.34 2.72 -16.48
N GLU A 92 6.61 1.46 -16.81
CA GLU A 92 7.04 0.41 -15.89
C GLU A 92 8.39 0.73 -15.24
N LYS A 93 9.19 1.65 -15.82
CA LYS A 93 10.39 2.21 -15.19
C LYS A 93 10.09 2.94 -13.87
N PHE A 94 8.83 3.31 -13.63
CA PHE A 94 8.39 3.84 -12.36
C PHE A 94 8.47 2.84 -11.21
N PHE A 95 8.32 1.55 -11.49
CA PHE A 95 8.28 0.55 -10.43
C PHE A 95 9.69 0.09 -10.03
N ALA A 96 9.85 -0.28 -8.76
CA ALA A 96 11.02 -1.00 -8.27
C ALA A 96 10.96 -2.42 -8.86
N ARG A 97 11.85 -2.79 -9.79
CA ARG A 97 11.81 -4.07 -10.51
C ARG A 97 12.99 -4.93 -10.13
N ASN A 98 12.76 -6.23 -9.96
CA ASN A 98 13.79 -7.20 -9.53
C ASN A 98 14.56 -6.71 -8.29
N GLN A 99 13.85 -6.16 -7.31
CA GLN A 99 14.44 -5.65 -6.07
C GLN A 99 13.90 -6.42 -4.87
N ILE A 100 14.79 -6.65 -3.90
CA ILE A 100 14.41 -7.04 -2.54
C ILE A 100 14.94 -5.92 -1.64
N SER A 101 14.08 -5.38 -0.78
CA SER A 101 14.47 -4.48 0.30
C SER A 101 14.34 -5.25 1.61
N VAL A 102 15.40 -5.22 2.39
CA VAL A 102 15.47 -5.78 3.75
C VAL A 102 15.77 -4.65 4.74
N ALA A 103 15.59 -4.91 6.03
CA ALA A 103 16.14 -4.08 7.09
C ALA A 103 17.66 -3.92 6.88
N ASN A 104 18.18 -2.72 7.13
CA ASN A 104 19.61 -2.46 6.92
C ASN A 104 20.48 -3.24 7.91
N GLU A 105 19.99 -3.37 9.14
CA GLU A 105 20.66 -4.04 10.25
C GLU A 105 19.62 -4.84 11.03
N VAL A 106 20.02 -6.03 11.50
CA VAL A 106 19.22 -6.84 12.43
C VAL A 106 20.10 -7.17 13.62
N SER A 107 19.78 -6.59 14.77
CA SER A 107 20.45 -6.89 16.03
C SER A 107 19.55 -7.72 16.92
N LEU A 108 20.06 -8.84 17.41
CA LEU A 108 19.34 -9.78 18.25
C LEU A 108 20.09 -10.00 19.56
N VAL A 109 19.33 -10.10 20.65
CA VAL A 109 19.85 -10.66 21.90
C VAL A 109 19.88 -12.18 21.74
N LYS A 110 20.99 -12.81 22.12
CA LYS A 110 21.12 -14.27 22.14
C LYS A 110 19.99 -14.90 22.95
N ASN A 111 19.18 -15.73 22.30
CA ASN A 111 18.01 -16.34 22.92
C ASN A 111 17.88 -17.80 22.49
N SER A 112 17.96 -18.75 23.42
CA SER A 112 17.80 -20.18 23.14
C SER A 112 16.33 -20.59 23.00
N SER A 113 15.40 -19.80 23.53
CA SER A 113 13.96 -20.06 23.54
C SER A 113 13.20 -19.42 22.37
N TYR A 114 13.83 -18.49 21.64
CA TYR A 114 13.25 -17.84 20.47
C TYR A 114 14.24 -17.80 19.32
N SER A 115 13.76 -18.06 18.10
CA SER A 115 14.56 -17.92 16.88
C SER A 115 13.89 -16.91 15.95
N PHE A 116 14.61 -15.83 15.64
CA PHE A 116 14.18 -14.81 14.70
C PHE A 116 13.97 -15.41 13.30
N PRO A 117 12.74 -15.36 12.74
CA PRO A 117 12.50 -15.73 11.36
C PRO A 117 13.14 -14.69 10.44
N THR A 118 14.15 -15.08 9.67
CA THR A 118 14.93 -14.13 8.85
C THR A 118 14.10 -13.42 7.78
N ARG A 119 12.98 -14.05 7.37
CA ARG A 119 12.00 -13.44 6.46
C ARG A 119 11.36 -12.17 6.99
N ASP A 120 11.29 -12.01 8.31
CA ASP A 120 10.70 -10.83 8.93
C ASP A 120 11.55 -9.57 8.71
N ALA A 121 12.82 -9.72 8.27
CA ALA A 121 13.65 -8.61 7.81
C ALA A 121 13.23 -8.06 6.44
N ILE A 122 12.37 -8.75 5.67
CA ILE A 122 11.99 -8.31 4.31
C ILE A 122 10.97 -7.17 4.41
N ASN A 123 11.34 -5.99 3.93
CA ASN A 123 10.42 -4.86 3.75
C ASN A 123 9.52 -5.07 2.53
N TYR A 124 10.11 -5.49 1.40
CA TYR A 124 9.37 -5.92 0.21
C TYR A 124 10.26 -6.70 -0.76
N ALA A 125 9.64 -7.47 -1.65
CA ALA A 125 10.28 -8.09 -2.79
C ALA A 125 9.43 -7.88 -4.05
N THR A 126 10.07 -7.71 -5.21
CA THR A 126 9.36 -7.47 -6.47
C THR A 126 9.85 -8.34 -7.62
N ASP A 127 8.94 -8.71 -8.52
CA ASP A 127 9.29 -9.34 -9.81
C ASP A 127 9.86 -8.35 -10.85
N ALA A 128 10.08 -8.83 -12.06
CA ALA A 128 10.59 -8.05 -13.19
C ALA A 128 9.70 -6.91 -13.66
N HIS A 129 8.43 -6.88 -13.22
CA HIS A 129 7.44 -5.85 -13.53
C HIS A 129 7.13 -4.94 -12.34
N GLY A 130 7.89 -5.09 -11.25
CA GLY A 130 7.72 -4.35 -10.01
C GLY A 130 6.46 -4.70 -9.23
N THR A 131 5.93 -5.89 -9.47
CA THR A 131 4.83 -6.46 -8.68
C THR A 131 5.36 -6.95 -7.35
N ALA A 132 4.74 -6.54 -6.25
CA ALA A 132 5.08 -7.04 -4.92
C ALA A 132 4.83 -8.55 -4.84
N ILE A 133 5.75 -9.27 -4.20
CA ILE A 133 5.71 -10.72 -4.05
C ILE A 133 5.63 -11.06 -2.57
N ASN A 134 4.86 -12.09 -2.25
CA ASN A 134 4.75 -12.60 -0.88
C ASN A 134 6.13 -13.00 -0.34
N PRO A 135 6.56 -12.50 0.83
CA PRO A 135 7.85 -12.84 1.43
C PRO A 135 8.11 -14.35 1.54
N ASN A 136 7.08 -15.18 1.66
CA ASN A 136 7.19 -16.65 1.69
C ASN A 136 7.77 -17.24 0.39
N LYS A 137 7.68 -16.53 -0.73
CA LYS A 137 8.21 -16.95 -2.04
C LYS A 137 9.68 -16.55 -2.23
N VAL A 138 10.24 -15.71 -1.38
CA VAL A 138 11.65 -15.31 -1.44
C VAL A 138 12.50 -16.49 -0.97
N HIS A 139 13.58 -16.83 -1.64
CA HIS A 139 14.53 -17.80 -1.12
C HIS A 139 15.42 -17.12 -0.06
N VAL A 140 15.70 -17.81 1.05
CA VAL A 140 16.62 -17.35 2.12
C VAL A 140 17.66 -18.42 2.39
N SER A 141 18.93 -18.01 2.55
CA SER A 141 20.03 -18.92 2.89
C SER A 141 19.86 -19.58 4.26
N ARG A 142 19.24 -18.86 5.20
CA ARG A 142 18.99 -19.33 6.57
C ARG A 142 17.59 -18.93 6.98
N LYS A 143 16.78 -19.87 7.46
CA LYS A 143 15.38 -19.62 7.87
C LYS A 143 15.27 -18.89 9.21
N TYR A 144 16.18 -19.20 10.13
CA TYR A 144 16.12 -18.72 11.51
C TYR A 144 17.50 -18.40 12.08
N VAL A 145 17.57 -17.37 12.93
CA VAL A 145 18.75 -17.02 13.73
C VAL A 145 18.35 -16.86 15.20
N SER A 146 19.12 -17.45 16.11
CA SER A 146 18.84 -17.43 17.55
C SER A 146 20.07 -17.02 18.37
N THR A 147 21.19 -17.71 18.14
CA THR A 147 22.42 -17.54 18.93
C THR A 147 23.66 -17.21 18.12
N ASN A 148 23.72 -17.62 16.86
CA ASN A 148 24.90 -17.46 16.02
C ASN A 148 24.69 -16.34 15.01
N PRO A 149 25.50 -15.27 15.03
CA PRO A 149 25.43 -14.19 14.06
C PRO A 149 25.75 -14.70 12.65
N GLY A 150 25.55 -13.82 11.66
CA GLY A 150 26.03 -14.05 10.32
C GLY A 150 25.16 -13.46 9.23
N LYS A 151 25.66 -13.58 8.01
CA LYS A 151 25.02 -13.03 6.82
C LYS A 151 23.88 -13.91 6.32
N VAL A 152 22.73 -13.31 6.08
CA VAL A 152 21.58 -13.95 5.43
C VAL A 152 21.37 -13.35 4.05
N THR A 153 21.32 -14.21 3.04
CA THR A 153 21.07 -13.78 1.65
C THR A 153 19.64 -14.11 1.24
N TYR A 154 19.07 -13.23 0.43
CA TYR A 154 17.69 -13.28 -0.05
C TYR A 154 17.71 -13.26 -1.58
N SER A 155 16.89 -14.09 -2.22
CA SER A 155 16.78 -14.07 -3.69
C SER A 155 15.37 -14.37 -4.21
N TYR A 156 15.02 -13.74 -5.33
CA TYR A 156 13.78 -14.01 -6.07
C TYR A 156 13.96 -13.59 -7.54
N GLY A 157 13.95 -14.56 -8.45
CA GLY A 157 14.29 -14.31 -9.85
C GLY A 157 15.67 -13.67 -9.99
N LYS A 158 15.73 -12.44 -10.51
CA LYS A 158 16.98 -11.67 -10.63
C LYS A 158 17.29 -10.81 -9.40
N ALA A 159 16.35 -10.67 -8.47
CA ALA A 159 16.51 -9.86 -7.28
C ALA A 159 17.39 -10.57 -6.25
N LYS A 160 18.30 -9.81 -5.63
CA LYS A 160 19.16 -10.28 -4.53
C LYS A 160 19.26 -9.19 -3.46
N ALA A 161 19.38 -9.60 -2.21
CA ALA A 161 19.71 -8.74 -1.09
C ALA A 161 20.46 -9.56 -0.03
N GLU A 162 21.12 -8.88 0.90
CA GLU A 162 21.75 -9.49 2.05
C GLU A 162 21.55 -8.61 3.28
N VAL A 163 21.56 -9.23 4.45
CA VAL A 163 21.58 -8.54 5.74
C VAL A 163 22.58 -9.25 6.64
N ASP A 164 23.37 -8.46 7.36
CA ASP A 164 24.18 -8.96 8.45
C ASP A 164 23.32 -8.99 9.72
N ILE A 165 23.26 -10.17 10.35
CA ILE A 165 22.54 -10.37 11.61
C ILE A 165 23.56 -10.46 12.72
N ASP A 166 23.56 -9.44 13.56
CA ASP A 166 24.37 -9.40 14.77
C ASP A 166 23.61 -10.04 15.92
N VAL A 167 24.29 -10.93 16.63
CA VAL A 167 23.77 -11.55 17.85
C VAL A 167 24.74 -11.19 18.96
N HIS A 168 24.25 -10.45 19.93
CA HIS A 168 25.05 -10.05 21.08
C HIS A 168 24.65 -10.84 22.32
N ASP A 169 25.62 -11.09 23.19
CA ASP A 169 25.33 -11.58 24.53
C ASP A 169 24.57 -10.48 25.29
N GLY A 170 23.64 -10.92 26.14
CA GLY A 170 22.81 -10.04 26.93
C GLY A 170 21.71 -10.85 27.59
N ASP A 171 21.46 -10.60 28.87
CA ASP A 171 20.33 -11.20 29.55
C ASP A 171 19.04 -10.53 29.08
N MET A 172 17.95 -11.30 29.02
CA MET A 172 16.60 -10.74 29.04
C MET A 172 16.50 -9.90 30.32
N THR A 173 16.75 -8.59 30.21
CA THR A 173 16.70 -7.70 31.37
C THR A 173 15.32 -7.82 31.99
N SER A 174 15.28 -8.29 33.24
CA SER A 174 14.05 -8.22 34.01
C SER A 174 13.79 -6.74 34.28
N PRO A 175 12.55 -6.26 34.14
CA PRO A 175 12.23 -4.87 34.44
C PRO A 175 12.70 -4.55 35.87
N SER A 176 13.63 -3.61 35.99
CA SER A 176 14.18 -3.16 37.29
C SER A 176 13.18 -2.34 38.10
N VAL A 177 12.04 -2.01 37.50
CA VAL A 177 10.96 -1.24 38.10
C VAL A 177 9.77 -2.14 38.41
N THR A 178 9.35 -2.13 39.67
CA THR A 178 8.05 -2.69 40.04
C THR A 178 6.96 -1.83 39.40
N PRO A 179 5.96 -2.43 38.71
CA PRO A 179 4.81 -1.68 38.22
C PRO A 179 4.22 -0.84 39.34
N LYS A 180 3.93 0.45 39.11
CA LYS A 180 3.33 1.28 40.15
C LYS A 180 2.00 0.65 40.59
N LYS A 181 1.75 0.61 41.90
CA LYS A 181 0.45 0.22 42.44
C LYS A 181 -0.61 1.23 41.97
N ASP A 182 -1.85 0.79 41.92
CA ASP A 182 -3.06 1.60 41.63
C ASP A 182 -3.30 1.98 40.15
N PHE A 183 -2.64 1.34 39.18
CA PHE A 183 -3.16 1.38 37.81
C PHE A 183 -4.48 0.61 37.74
N LYS A 184 -5.58 1.33 37.51
CA LYS A 184 -6.85 0.70 37.15
C LYS A 184 -6.70 0.04 35.78
N THR A 185 -6.88 -1.26 35.72
CA THR A 185 -7.06 -1.97 34.45
C THR A 185 -8.24 -1.34 33.71
N THR A 186 -7.96 -0.61 32.64
CA THR A 186 -8.99 -0.10 31.75
C THR A 186 -9.27 -1.17 30.71
N SER A 187 -10.54 -1.52 30.51
CA SER A 187 -10.93 -2.32 29.36
C SER A 187 -10.58 -1.57 28.09
N THR A 188 -9.86 -2.23 27.18
CA THR A 188 -9.66 -1.72 25.83
C THR A 188 -11.01 -1.49 25.16
N TRP A 189 -11.08 -0.54 24.24
CA TRP A 189 -12.30 -0.30 23.49
C TRP A 189 -12.65 -1.54 22.66
N ASN A 190 -13.63 -2.31 23.10
CA ASN A 190 -14.11 -3.53 22.42
C ASN A 190 -15.07 -3.22 21.25
N GLY A 191 -15.09 -1.97 20.78
CA GLY A 191 -15.84 -1.57 19.62
C GLY A 191 -15.19 -2.15 18.37
N GLY A 192 -15.70 -3.28 17.89
CA GLY A 192 -15.36 -3.76 16.54
C GLY A 192 -15.61 -2.63 15.52
N SER A 193 -14.96 -2.70 14.35
CA SER A 193 -15.07 -1.65 13.32
C SER A 193 -16.54 -1.24 13.06
N LYS A 194 -17.50 -2.18 13.18
CA LYS A 194 -18.93 -1.95 12.92
C LYS A 194 -19.56 -0.94 13.87
N GLY A 195 -19.08 -0.87 15.12
CA GLY A 195 -19.57 0.06 16.14
C GLY A 195 -18.80 1.39 16.20
N SER A 196 -17.69 1.53 15.45
CA SER A 196 -16.88 2.76 15.47
C SER A 196 -17.38 3.86 14.54
N SER A 197 -18.40 3.56 13.71
CA SER A 197 -19.02 4.49 12.76
C SER A 197 -20.53 4.52 12.95
N ARG A 198 -21.10 5.72 13.08
CA ARG A 198 -22.57 5.89 13.16
C ARG A 198 -23.26 5.60 11.83
N ASN A 199 -22.48 5.58 10.75
CA ASN A 199 -22.95 5.43 9.40
C ASN A 199 -22.77 4.01 8.85
N TRP A 200 -22.46 3.03 9.71
CA TRP A 200 -22.44 1.62 9.34
C TRP A 200 -23.85 1.02 9.31
N ASN A 201 -24.17 0.26 8.25
CA ASN A 201 -25.27 -0.69 8.25
C ASN A 201 -24.91 -1.95 7.44
N SER A 202 -25.60 -3.06 7.68
CA SER A 202 -25.32 -4.35 7.02
C SER A 202 -25.53 -4.33 5.51
N ALA A 203 -26.50 -3.56 5.00
CA ALA A 203 -26.84 -3.50 3.58
C ALA A 203 -25.86 -2.65 2.75
N HIS A 204 -25.29 -1.60 3.32
CA HIS A 204 -24.45 -0.63 2.62
C HIS A 204 -23.02 -0.53 3.18
N GLY A 205 -22.70 -1.27 4.23
CA GLY A 205 -21.47 -1.14 5.01
C GLY A 205 -21.34 0.24 5.66
N TYR A 206 -20.10 0.72 5.84
CA TYR A 206 -19.83 2.08 6.32
C TYR A 206 -20.28 3.15 5.30
N ARG A 207 -20.65 4.34 5.73
CA ARG A 207 -20.73 5.51 4.84
C ARG A 207 -19.85 6.61 5.41
N SER A 208 -19.55 7.61 4.58
CA SER A 208 -18.74 8.75 5.03
C SER A 208 -19.36 9.39 6.25
N GLU A 209 -18.56 9.61 7.29
CA GLU A 209 -18.94 10.41 8.44
C GLU A 209 -19.17 11.86 8.01
N THR A 210 -20.19 12.50 8.58
CA THR A 210 -20.58 13.89 8.29
C THR A 210 -20.58 14.77 9.53
N THR A 211 -20.44 14.17 10.72
CA THR A 211 -20.41 14.86 12.02
C THR A 211 -19.19 14.45 12.83
N SER A 212 -18.65 15.36 13.64
CA SER A 212 -17.42 15.12 14.42
C SER A 212 -17.76 14.43 15.74
N ASN A 213 -16.89 13.54 16.23
CA ASN A 213 -16.98 13.06 17.60
C ASN A 213 -16.34 14.08 18.55
N THR A 214 -17.00 14.29 19.70
CA THR A 214 -16.44 15.04 20.82
C THR A 214 -16.71 14.26 22.09
N PHE A 215 -15.66 13.97 22.86
CA PHE A 215 -15.76 13.30 24.16
C PHE A 215 -15.24 14.26 25.22
N LYS A 216 -15.99 14.41 26.32
CA LYS A 216 -15.64 15.27 27.44
C LYS A 216 -15.60 14.43 28.71
N SER A 217 -14.50 14.51 29.46
CA SER A 217 -14.36 13.84 30.76
C SER A 217 -13.29 14.53 31.59
N ASN A 218 -13.52 14.78 32.88
CA ASN A 218 -12.54 15.34 33.82
C ASN A 218 -11.76 16.57 33.30
N GLY A 219 -12.46 17.53 32.69
CA GLY A 219 -11.83 18.73 32.11
C GLY A 219 -11.11 18.53 30.77
N LEU A 220 -10.98 17.29 30.29
CA LEU A 220 -10.42 16.97 28.99
C LEU A 220 -11.50 16.97 27.91
N THR A 221 -11.17 17.51 26.74
CA THR A 221 -12.02 17.46 25.54
C THR A 221 -11.25 16.83 24.40
N LEU A 222 -11.66 15.62 24.00
CA LEU A 222 -11.16 14.95 22.82
C LEU A 222 -12.09 15.27 21.64
N ARG A 223 -11.50 15.64 20.49
CA ARG A 223 -12.25 15.96 19.27
C ARG A 223 -11.68 15.21 18.08
N THR A 224 -12.54 14.81 17.16
CA THR A 224 -12.08 14.20 15.91
C THR A 224 -11.21 15.17 15.11
N ARG A 225 -10.01 14.72 14.79
CA ARG A 225 -9.06 15.43 13.91
C ARG A 225 -9.12 14.97 12.46
N LEU A 226 -9.37 13.69 12.23
CA LEU A 226 -9.42 13.04 10.93
C LEU A 226 -10.33 11.81 11.04
N PHE A 227 -11.18 11.59 10.03
CA PHE A 227 -11.75 10.26 9.78
C PHE A 227 -10.86 9.56 8.77
N GLN A 228 -10.35 8.39 9.13
CA GLN A 228 -9.45 7.61 8.29
C GLN A 228 -10.11 7.30 6.94
N PRO A 229 -9.38 7.41 5.80
CA PRO A 229 -9.85 6.89 4.54
C PRO A 229 -10.29 5.43 4.68
N ARG A 230 -11.51 5.13 4.25
CA ARG A 230 -12.07 3.78 4.41
C ARG A 230 -11.28 2.74 3.63
N PHE A 231 -10.88 3.09 2.41
CA PHE A 231 -10.07 2.23 1.58
C PHE A 231 -8.92 3.06 1.03
N LEU A 232 -7.71 2.55 1.28
CA LEU A 232 -6.50 2.96 0.59
C LEU A 232 -6.12 1.93 -0.47
N SER A 233 -7.05 1.07 -0.86
CA SER A 233 -6.89 0.06 -1.90
C SER A 233 -8.22 -0.10 -2.64
N LEU A 234 -8.22 -0.85 -3.74
CA LEU A 234 -9.46 -1.35 -4.32
C LEU A 234 -10.19 -2.23 -3.30
N GLY A 235 -11.51 -2.07 -3.20
CA GLY A 235 -12.31 -2.89 -2.29
C GLY A 235 -12.29 -4.39 -2.63
N TYR A 236 -12.69 -5.22 -1.67
CA TYR A 236 -12.92 -6.65 -1.88
C TYR A 236 -13.89 -6.88 -3.06
N GLY A 237 -13.60 -7.85 -3.93
CA GLY A 237 -14.32 -8.07 -5.20
C GLY A 237 -13.90 -7.14 -6.35
N GLN A 238 -13.62 -5.85 -6.10
CA GLN A 238 -13.11 -4.93 -7.14
C GLN A 238 -11.66 -5.26 -7.54
N ALA A 239 -10.88 -5.71 -6.56
CA ALA A 239 -9.55 -6.25 -6.76
C ALA A 239 -9.56 -7.62 -7.46
N GLY A 240 -10.72 -8.28 -7.66
CA GLY A 240 -10.80 -9.65 -8.16
C GLY A 240 -10.52 -10.71 -7.09
N ASP A 241 -10.41 -10.30 -5.83
CA ASP A 241 -10.27 -11.18 -4.67
C ASP A 241 -11.65 -11.68 -4.23
N ALA A 242 -11.81 -12.99 -4.04
CA ALA A 242 -13.02 -13.53 -3.40
C ALA A 242 -13.10 -13.07 -1.95
N MET A 243 -14.27 -12.58 -1.53
CA MET A 243 -14.50 -12.12 -0.16
C MET A 243 -14.22 -13.29 0.82
N GLY A 244 -13.23 -13.14 1.70
CA GLY A 244 -12.87 -14.18 2.68
C GLY A 244 -11.80 -15.19 2.25
N GLN A 245 -11.23 -15.11 1.03
CA GLN A 245 -10.04 -15.90 0.69
C GLN A 245 -8.75 -15.14 1.05
N ALA A 246 -7.91 -15.76 1.90
CA ALA A 246 -6.63 -15.24 2.37
C ALA A 246 -5.52 -15.07 1.28
N GLY A 247 -5.89 -15.17 0.00
CA GLY A 247 -4.95 -15.39 -1.10
C GLY A 247 -4.11 -14.19 -1.54
N ASP A 248 -4.49 -12.95 -1.20
CA ASP A 248 -3.70 -11.76 -1.57
C ASP A 248 -3.85 -10.58 -0.60
N ALA A 249 -3.66 -10.83 0.70
CA ALA A 249 -3.69 -9.78 1.72
C ALA A 249 -2.73 -8.60 1.44
N MET A 250 -1.68 -8.82 0.63
CA MET A 250 -0.74 -7.77 0.21
C MET A 250 -1.37 -6.71 -0.71
N GLY A 251 -2.47 -7.06 -1.38
CA GLY A 251 -3.29 -6.18 -2.20
C GLY A 251 -4.05 -5.13 -1.41
N GLN A 252 -4.33 -5.43 -0.14
CA GLN A 252 -5.35 -4.76 0.65
C GLN A 252 -4.73 -4.01 1.81
N VAL A 253 -5.04 -2.71 1.90
CA VAL A 253 -4.77 -1.95 3.11
C VAL A 253 -5.90 -2.23 4.08
N GLY A 254 -5.55 -2.72 5.27
CA GLY A 254 -6.48 -3.06 6.32
C GLY A 254 -7.36 -1.90 6.80
N VAL A 255 -8.40 -2.23 7.56
CA VAL A 255 -9.28 -1.24 8.22
C VAL A 255 -9.27 -1.37 9.74
N ILE A 256 -8.45 -2.28 10.27
CA ILE A 256 -8.34 -2.55 11.71
C ILE A 256 -7.07 -1.87 12.20
N PRO A 257 -7.16 -0.71 12.88
CA PRO A 257 -6.02 -0.10 13.52
C PRO A 257 -5.71 -0.78 14.87
N GLU A 258 -4.45 -1.03 15.16
CA GLU A 258 -4.03 -1.60 16.46
C GLU A 258 -3.03 -0.72 17.22
N GLY A 259 -2.12 -0.04 16.52
CA GLY A 259 -1.14 0.86 17.13
C GLY A 259 -1.10 2.19 16.39
N MET A 260 -0.86 3.27 17.13
CA MET A 260 -0.78 4.62 16.56
C MET A 260 0.27 5.49 17.23
N THR A 261 0.74 6.48 16.48
CA THR A 261 1.65 7.51 16.96
C THR A 261 1.40 8.83 16.24
N VAL A 262 1.68 9.95 16.89
CA VAL A 262 1.61 11.28 16.29
C VAL A 262 2.87 12.06 16.66
N ASN A 263 3.60 12.53 15.64
CA ASN A 263 4.74 13.42 15.83
C ASN A 263 4.73 14.52 14.77
N ASN A 264 4.87 15.78 15.18
CA ASN A 264 4.92 16.96 14.30
C ASN A 264 3.79 17.02 13.25
N GLY A 265 2.59 16.59 13.64
CA GLY A 265 1.41 16.54 12.77
C GLY A 265 1.40 15.38 11.76
N ILE A 266 2.34 14.44 11.85
CA ILE A 266 2.30 13.16 11.13
C ILE A 266 1.66 12.14 12.06
N PHE A 267 0.45 11.71 11.71
CA PHE A 267 -0.23 10.60 12.37
C PHE A 267 0.07 9.31 11.62
N THR A 268 0.63 8.31 12.29
CA THR A 268 0.86 6.98 11.72
C THR A 268 0.08 5.94 12.51
N THR A 269 -0.55 5.01 11.80
CA THR A 269 -1.25 3.86 12.39
C THR A 269 -0.87 2.58 11.66
N SER A 270 -0.79 1.47 12.38
CA SER A 270 -0.79 0.14 11.76
C SER A 270 -2.21 -0.19 11.30
N LEU A 271 -2.35 -0.91 10.20
CA LEU A 271 -3.63 -1.35 9.64
C LEU A 271 -3.57 -2.81 9.21
N PHE A 272 -4.49 -3.59 9.73
CA PHE A 272 -4.61 -5.02 9.50
C PHE A 272 -5.91 -5.37 8.77
N THR A 273 -5.83 -6.43 7.96
CA THR A 273 -6.99 -6.98 7.24
C THR A 273 -7.82 -7.91 8.13
N SER A 274 -7.24 -8.44 9.21
CA SER A 274 -7.92 -9.24 10.23
C SER A 274 -7.22 -9.12 11.59
N ASN A 275 -7.95 -9.39 12.68
CA ASN A 275 -7.44 -9.35 14.06
C ASN A 275 -6.36 -10.39 14.37
N ASN A 276 -6.17 -11.39 13.49
CA ASN A 276 -5.17 -12.45 13.67
C ASN A 276 -3.98 -12.26 12.72
N SER A 277 -3.97 -11.18 11.92
CA SER A 277 -2.91 -10.94 10.96
C SER A 277 -1.67 -10.39 11.63
N GLN A 278 -0.56 -11.09 11.48
CA GLN A 278 0.75 -10.64 11.96
C GLN A 278 1.43 -9.63 11.02
N TYR A 279 0.85 -9.42 9.84
CA TYR A 279 1.34 -8.54 8.80
C TYR A 279 0.28 -7.51 8.46
N GLY A 280 0.72 -6.31 8.10
CA GLY A 280 -0.16 -5.22 7.73
C GLY A 280 0.59 -4.10 7.05
N ASN A 281 -0.01 -2.91 7.05
CA ASN A 281 0.61 -1.70 6.54
C ASN A 281 0.71 -0.67 7.65
N LEU A 282 1.81 0.07 7.70
CA LEU A 282 1.86 1.36 8.35
C LEU A 282 1.30 2.39 7.40
N VAL A 283 0.39 3.22 7.90
CA VAL A 283 -0.18 4.33 7.13
C VAL A 283 0.01 5.63 7.87
N SER A 284 0.69 6.56 7.20
CA SER A 284 0.96 7.90 7.70
C SER A 284 0.12 8.94 6.98
N TYR A 285 -0.43 9.86 7.76
CA TYR A 285 -1.24 10.99 7.33
C TYR A 285 -0.59 12.29 7.81
N ASN A 286 -0.25 13.18 6.89
CA ASN A 286 0.17 14.54 7.25
C ASN A 286 -1.07 15.38 7.61
N LEU A 287 -1.40 15.45 8.89
CA LEU A 287 -2.54 16.18 9.42
C LEU A 287 -2.43 17.68 9.14
N ASN A 288 -1.21 18.24 9.03
CA ASN A 288 -1.02 19.64 8.69
C ASN A 288 -1.48 19.96 7.26
N ALA A 289 -1.44 18.99 6.36
CA ALA A 289 -1.87 19.14 4.97
C ALA A 289 -3.31 18.67 4.72
N LEU A 290 -3.81 17.69 5.48
CA LEU A 290 -5.19 17.21 5.39
C LEU A 290 -6.12 18.14 6.17
N LYS A 291 -6.70 19.12 5.46
CA LYS A 291 -7.52 20.19 6.05
C LYS A 291 -8.96 19.77 6.35
N SER A 292 -9.53 18.86 5.58
CA SER A 292 -10.90 18.37 5.82
C SER A 292 -10.89 17.06 6.59
N LYS A 293 -11.60 17.06 7.74
CA LYS A 293 -11.83 15.88 8.57
C LYS A 293 -12.55 14.76 7.80
N TYR A 294 -13.45 15.13 6.90
CA TYR A 294 -14.36 14.21 6.22
C TYR A 294 -13.92 13.85 4.81
N ALA A 295 -13.33 14.79 4.06
CA ALA A 295 -13.06 14.59 2.64
C ALA A 295 -12.08 13.43 2.40
N ALA A 296 -11.14 13.19 3.32
CA ALA A 296 -10.20 12.07 3.24
C ALA A 296 -10.90 10.70 3.16
N GLN A 297 -12.16 10.57 3.60
CA GLN A 297 -12.94 9.34 3.44
C GLN A 297 -13.32 9.05 1.98
N ASN A 298 -13.26 10.05 1.09
CA ASN A 298 -13.77 10.00 -0.29
C ASN A 298 -12.66 10.15 -1.35
N LEU A 299 -11.47 9.60 -1.11
CA LEU A 299 -10.34 9.71 -2.05
C LEU A 299 -10.71 9.27 -3.48
N THR A 300 -11.57 8.26 -3.61
CA THR A 300 -11.97 7.66 -4.89
C THR A 300 -12.90 8.56 -5.71
N THR A 301 -13.75 9.37 -5.08
CA THR A 301 -14.80 10.15 -5.74
C THR A 301 -14.58 11.67 -5.71
N MET A 302 -13.62 12.18 -4.93
CA MET A 302 -13.36 13.63 -4.85
C MET A 302 -12.85 14.25 -6.17
N LYS A 303 -12.82 15.58 -6.28
CA LYS A 303 -12.21 16.26 -7.43
C LYS A 303 -10.72 15.89 -7.58
N TRP A 304 -10.25 15.80 -8.83
CA TRP A 304 -8.89 15.35 -9.15
C TRP A 304 -7.80 16.19 -8.47
N SER A 305 -7.94 17.52 -8.48
CA SER A 305 -6.98 18.44 -7.85
C SER A 305 -6.87 18.21 -6.33
N THR A 306 -8.00 18.02 -5.66
CA THR A 306 -8.07 17.69 -4.22
C THR A 306 -7.44 16.33 -3.94
N PHE A 307 -7.77 15.30 -4.72
CA PHE A 307 -7.18 13.97 -4.59
C PHE A 307 -5.66 14.03 -4.69
N LYS A 308 -5.12 14.67 -5.73
CA LYS A 308 -3.68 14.84 -5.92
C LYS A 308 -3.02 15.53 -4.72
N SER A 309 -3.69 16.53 -4.14
CA SER A 309 -3.18 17.24 -2.96
C SER A 309 -3.21 16.39 -1.69
N TYR A 310 -4.16 15.47 -1.57
CA TYR A 310 -4.29 14.59 -0.41
C TYR A 310 -3.38 13.36 -0.54
N ALA A 311 -3.39 12.68 -1.68
CA ALA A 311 -2.58 11.48 -1.94
C ALA A 311 -1.08 11.71 -1.68
N LYS A 312 -0.53 12.89 -2.05
CA LYS A 312 0.88 13.21 -1.76
C LYS A 312 1.23 13.30 -0.26
N ASN A 313 0.21 13.38 0.60
CA ASN A 313 0.29 13.54 2.04
C ASN A 313 -0.17 12.30 2.81
N ILE A 314 -0.46 11.21 2.09
CA ILE A 314 -0.76 9.89 2.62
C ILE A 314 0.38 8.98 2.19
N LYS A 315 0.92 8.21 3.13
CA LYS A 315 1.95 7.21 2.86
C LYS A 315 1.48 5.87 3.35
N VAL A 316 1.66 4.83 2.55
CA VAL A 316 1.34 3.45 2.86
C VAL A 316 2.63 2.65 2.72
N SER A 317 3.05 1.96 3.77
CA SER A 317 4.19 1.04 3.69
C SER A 317 3.84 -0.16 2.83
N PRO A 318 4.84 -0.90 2.33
CA PRO A 318 4.61 -2.26 1.87
C PRO A 318 3.95 -3.14 2.96
N TYR A 319 3.47 -4.31 2.55
CA TYR A 319 2.94 -5.32 3.46
C TYR A 319 4.09 -5.97 4.24
N ILE A 320 4.22 -5.61 5.52
CA ILE A 320 5.36 -5.97 6.38
C ILE A 320 4.90 -6.67 7.65
N LYS A 321 5.80 -7.41 8.29
CA LYS A 321 5.58 -7.99 9.62
C LYS A 321 5.50 -6.84 10.63
N LEU A 322 4.38 -6.74 11.33
CA LEU A 322 4.17 -5.74 12.39
C LEU A 322 3.98 -6.39 13.77
N GLY A 323 3.56 -7.65 13.81
CA GLY A 323 3.07 -8.28 15.05
C GLY A 323 1.75 -7.65 15.52
N HIS A 324 1.28 -8.05 16.70
CA HIS A 324 0.18 -7.38 17.40
C HIS A 324 0.77 -6.59 18.57
N GLY A 325 0.48 -5.30 18.65
CA GLY A 325 1.04 -4.43 19.67
C GLY A 325 0.31 -3.09 19.70
N GLN A 326 -0.15 -2.68 20.88
CA GLN A 326 -1.01 -1.50 21.05
C GLN A 326 -0.28 -0.15 20.88
N SER A 327 1.05 -0.16 20.74
CA SER A 327 1.86 1.05 20.74
C SER A 327 2.82 1.10 19.56
N LEU A 328 2.73 2.17 18.76
CA LEU A 328 3.79 2.59 17.85
C LEU A 328 4.54 3.76 18.50
N GLY A 329 5.87 3.73 18.44
CA GLY A 329 6.70 4.89 18.79
C GLY A 329 6.81 5.84 17.60
N SER A 330 7.26 7.07 17.83
CA SER A 330 7.90 7.84 16.76
C SER A 330 8.85 8.86 17.36
N SER A 331 9.92 9.13 16.63
CA SER A 331 10.92 10.16 16.92
C SER A 331 11.03 11.09 15.70
N SER A 332 11.98 12.02 15.73
CA SER A 332 12.26 12.85 14.55
C SER A 332 12.74 12.05 13.34
N ASN A 333 13.38 10.89 13.60
CA ASN A 333 14.08 10.11 12.60
C ASN A 333 13.38 8.79 12.26
N TYR A 334 12.55 8.28 13.17
CA TYR A 334 11.94 6.95 13.07
C TYR A 334 10.46 6.98 13.40
N ILE A 335 9.74 6.01 12.85
CA ILE A 335 8.42 5.57 13.27
C ILE A 335 8.61 4.15 13.78
#